data_AF-A0A7J2LVC2-F1
#
_entry.id   AF-A0A7J2LVC2-F1
#
_cell.length_a   1.000
_cell.length_b   1.000
_cell.length_c   1.000
_cell.angle_alpha   90.00
_cell.angle_beta   90.00
_cell.angle_gamma   90.00
#
_symmetry.space_group_name_H-M   'P 1'
#
loop_
_entity.id
_entity.type
_entity.pdbx_description
1 polymer ?
#
loop_
_entity_poly.entity_id
_entity_poly.type
_entity_poly.pdbx_seq_one_letter_code
_entity_poly.pdbx_strand_id
1 'polypeptide(L)'
;MASIIVPIWLIILVAFLSMAFGFFNLLLNIFIKWFGVISYVLFIVFGVLQAIALLKEGLTRLRNYTLLLSVTWAGSLVGLFMGFYTPLILMIGFAIYDIFAVFKGPIKKISEELSKVFQNREERALMLGLGDIFFYSMAVSYALAYIDEITSLIVGIAIACGVVLTGVLLARIVEENQNVSLPALPIPLTLALLVIFIKLCMIRV
;
A
#
# COMPACT_ATOMS: atom_id res chain seq x y z
N MET A 1 21.78 -9.79 6.72
CA MET A 1 21.52 -9.05 7.97
C MET A 1 20.64 -7.87 7.59
N ALA A 2 19.44 -7.76 8.16
CA ALA A 2 18.56 -6.62 7.91
C ALA A 2 19.21 -5.38 8.57
N SER A 3 20.07 -4.69 7.82
CA SER A 3 20.57 -3.38 8.24
C SER A 3 19.45 -2.40 8.03
N ILE A 4 19.01 -1.74 9.10
CA ILE A 4 18.20 -0.53 8.97
C ILE A 4 19.13 0.49 8.31
N ILE A 5 18.95 0.70 7.00
CA ILE A 5 19.60 1.80 6.30
C ILE A 5 18.90 3.06 6.78
N VAL A 6 19.38 3.59 7.91
CA VAL A 6 18.99 4.92 8.36
C VAL A 6 19.62 5.89 7.37
N PRO A 7 18.83 6.76 6.71
CA PRO A 7 19.38 7.68 5.73
C PRO A 7 20.45 8.56 6.38
N ILE A 8 21.58 8.72 5.70
CA ILE A 8 22.79 9.38 6.22
C ILE A 8 22.49 10.82 6.67
N TRP A 9 21.62 11.54 5.95
CA TRP A 9 21.22 12.90 6.34
C TRP A 9 20.51 12.95 7.69
N LEU A 10 19.76 11.90 8.06
CA LEU A 10 19.03 11.86 9.32
C LEU A 10 19.98 11.62 10.48
N ILE A 11 21.01 10.79 10.28
CA ILE A 11 22.10 10.60 11.24
C ILE A 11 22.87 11.91 11.43
N ILE A 12 23.21 12.61 10.33
CA ILE A 12 23.92 13.89 10.38
C ILE A 12 23.08 14.95 11.10
N LEU A 13 21.79 15.04 10.81
CA LEU A 13 20.87 15.97 11.47
C LEU A 13 20.80 15.71 12.99
N VAL A 14 20.64 14.45 13.38
CA VAL A 14 20.58 14.06 14.80
C VAL A 14 21.90 14.36 15.52
N ALA A 15 23.05 14.10 14.87
CA ALA A 15 24.37 14.42 15.41
C ALA A 15 24.61 15.94 15.53
N PHE A 16 24.14 16.72 14.54
CA PHE A 16 24.22 18.18 14.60
C PHE A 16 23.37 18.73 15.75
N LEU A 17 22.12 18.26 15.89
CA LEU A 17 21.22 18.68 16.96
C LEU A 17 21.72 18.26 18.35
N SER A 18 22.34 17.08 18.46
CA SER A 18 22.93 16.61 19.72
C SER A 18 24.15 17.43 20.13
N MET A 19 24.96 17.88 19.18
CA MET A 19 26.12 18.72 19.46
C MET A 19 25.72 20.18 19.75
N ALA A 20 24.68 20.69 19.09
CA ALA A 20 24.21 22.07 19.23
C ALA A 20 23.42 22.33 20.52
N PHE A 21 22.67 21.34 21.02
CA PHE A 21 21.77 21.54 22.16
C PHE A 21 21.91 20.43 23.21
N GLY A 22 22.48 20.76 24.38
CA GLY A 22 22.55 19.83 25.52
C GLY A 22 21.18 19.32 26.00
N PHE A 23 20.14 20.16 25.89
CA PHE A 23 18.74 19.78 26.17
C PHE A 23 18.21 18.69 25.22
N PHE A 24 18.61 18.71 23.94
CA PHE A 24 18.19 17.73 22.95
C PHE A 24 18.73 16.33 23.27
N ASN A 25 19.97 16.22 23.78
CA ASN A 25 20.53 14.96 24.26
C ASN A 25 19.77 14.37 25.44
N LEU A 26 19.35 15.21 26.39
CA LEU A 26 18.56 14.76 27.53
C LEU A 26 17.21 14.21 27.06
N LEU A 27 16.55 14.90 26.13
CA LEU A 27 15.28 14.47 25.54
C LEU A 27 15.44 13.16 24.75
N LEU A 28 16.49 13.03 23.94
CA LEU A 28 16.81 11.79 23.21
C LEU A 28 17.04 10.60 24.14
N ASN A 29 17.82 10.77 25.22
CA ASN A 29 18.09 9.69 26.17
C ASN A 29 16.82 9.23 26.90
N ILE A 30 15.96 10.17 27.29
CA ILE A 30 14.64 9.86 27.85
C ILE A 30 13.82 9.09 26.81
N PHE A 31 13.77 9.57 25.57
CA PHE A 31 13.02 8.93 24.50
C PHE A 31 13.49 7.50 24.24
N ILE A 32 14.80 7.27 24.05
CA ILE A 32 15.37 5.94 23.79
C ILE A 32 15.06 4.98 24.95
N LYS A 33 15.18 5.44 26.20
CA LYS A 33 14.89 4.62 27.39
C LYS A 33 13.44 4.16 27.43
N TRP A 34 12.50 5.06 27.10
CA TRP A 34 11.06 4.77 27.13
C TRP A 34 10.52 4.20 25.82
N PHE A 35 11.29 4.24 24.72
CA PHE A 35 10.83 3.87 23.38
C PHE A 35 10.21 2.47 23.31
N GLY A 36 10.84 1.48 23.96
CA GLY A 36 10.32 0.11 24.01
C GLY A 36 8.97 0.02 24.73
N VAL A 37 8.82 0.70 25.87
CA VAL A 37 7.55 0.71 26.62
C VAL A 37 6.46 1.40 25.80
N ILE A 38 6.78 2.54 25.20
CA ILE A 38 5.85 3.31 24.36
C ILE A 38 5.39 2.49 23.16
N SER A 39 6.29 1.77 22.48
CA SER A 39 5.95 0.97 21.31
C SER A 39 5.05 -0.22 21.66
N TYR A 40 5.29 -0.92 22.78
CA TYR A 40 4.41 -1.99 23.25
C TYR A 40 3.01 -1.48 23.59
N VAL A 41 2.91 -0.35 24.30
CA VAL A 41 1.61 0.25 24.63
C VAL A 41 0.85 0.63 23.37
N LEU A 42 1.51 1.27 22.40
CA LEU A 42 0.90 1.62 21.11
C LEU A 42 0.43 0.39 20.34
N PHE A 43 1.21 -0.69 20.34
CA PHE A 43 0.84 -1.95 19.67
C PHE A 43 -0.42 -2.57 20.29
N ILE A 44 -0.50 -2.63 21.62
CA ILE A 44 -1.68 -3.15 22.33
C ILE A 44 -2.91 -2.29 22.03
N VAL A 45 -2.78 -0.96 22.13
CA VAL A 45 -3.88 -0.03 21.85
C VAL A 45 -4.37 -0.16 20.41
N PHE A 46 -3.45 -0.22 19.44
CA PHE A 46 -3.78 -0.43 18.03
C PHE A 46 -4.49 -1.76 17.80
N GLY A 47 -4.00 -2.85 18.41
CA GLY A 47 -4.62 -4.17 18.32
C GLY A 47 -6.05 -4.21 18.88
N VAL A 48 -6.28 -3.58 20.04
CA VAL A 48 -7.62 -3.46 20.64
C VAL A 48 -8.54 -2.63 19.76
N LEU A 49 -8.08 -1.49 19.25
CA LEU A 49 -8.85 -0.65 18.33
C LEU A 49 -9.24 -1.41 17.05
N GLN A 50 -8.30 -2.15 16.46
CA GLN A 50 -8.55 -2.97 15.28
C GLN A 50 -9.61 -4.05 15.56
N ALA A 51 -9.51 -4.73 16.70
CA ALA A 51 -10.48 -5.75 17.10
C ALA A 51 -11.89 -5.16 17.26
N ILE A 52 -12.01 -4.02 17.94
CA ILE A 52 -13.30 -3.33 18.11
C ILE A 52 -13.86 -2.87 16.76
N ALA A 53 -13.01 -2.33 15.88
CA ALA A 53 -13.40 -1.83 14.58
C ALA A 53 -13.91 -2.95 13.64
N LEU A 54 -13.37 -4.17 13.77
CA LEU A 54 -13.82 -5.33 12.99
C LEU A 54 -15.11 -5.96 13.54
N LEU A 55 -15.28 -5.98 14.87
CA LEU A 55 -16.42 -6.65 15.52
C LEU A 55 -17.69 -5.79 15.57
N LYS A 56 -17.57 -4.46 15.57
CA LYS A 56 -18.72 -3.56 15.72
C LYS A 56 -19.19 -2.97 14.38
N GLU A 57 -20.37 -3.38 13.92
CA GLU A 57 -20.93 -3.00 12.61
C GLU A 57 -21.19 -1.48 12.43
N GLY A 58 -21.23 -0.70 13.52
CA GLY A 58 -21.46 0.75 13.49
C GLY A 58 -20.21 1.63 13.31
N LEU A 59 -19.00 1.07 13.30
CA LEU A 59 -17.74 1.83 13.26
C LEU A 59 -17.04 1.76 11.89
N THR A 60 -17.79 1.93 10.81
CA THR A 60 -17.30 1.78 9.43
C THR A 60 -16.10 2.68 9.10
N ARG A 61 -16.10 3.93 9.57
CA ARG A 61 -14.97 4.86 9.36
C ARG A 61 -13.69 4.37 10.05
N LEU A 62 -13.80 4.00 11.34
CA LEU A 62 -12.66 3.50 12.11
C LEU A 62 -12.10 2.22 11.47
N ARG A 63 -12.99 1.28 11.11
CA ARG A 63 -12.63 0.04 10.43
C ARG A 63 -11.84 0.30 9.14
N ASN A 64 -12.30 1.24 8.32
CA ASN A 64 -11.62 1.55 7.07
C ASN A 64 -10.22 2.14 7.33
N TYR A 65 -10.07 3.07 8.27
CA TYR A 65 -8.76 3.64 8.59
C TYR A 65 -7.78 2.60 9.15
N THR A 66 -8.23 1.76 10.08
CA THR A 66 -7.33 0.77 10.70
C THR A 66 -6.95 -0.33 9.72
N LEU A 67 -7.88 -0.74 8.84
CA LEU A 67 -7.58 -1.64 7.71
C LEU A 67 -6.59 -1.03 6.74
N LEU A 68 -6.79 0.22 6.29
CA LEU A 68 -5.86 0.93 5.42
C LEU A 68 -4.44 0.95 6.01
N LEU A 69 -4.31 1.35 7.29
CA LEU A 69 -3.02 1.37 7.97
C LEU A 69 -2.37 -0.02 8.02
N SER A 70 -3.12 -1.05 8.40
CA SER A 70 -2.59 -2.42 8.51
C SER A 70 -2.08 -2.96 7.17
N VAL A 71 -2.82 -2.70 6.10
CA VAL A 71 -2.55 -3.17 4.75
C VAL A 71 -1.35 -2.44 4.15
N THR A 72 -1.28 -1.11 4.32
CA THR A 72 -0.14 -0.31 3.88
C THR A 72 1.15 -0.74 4.59
N TRP A 73 1.09 -0.97 5.91
CA TRP A 73 2.23 -1.48 6.66
C TRP A 73 2.64 -2.87 6.18
N ALA A 74 1.69 -3.80 6.03
CA ALA A 74 1.98 -5.14 5.56
C ALA A 74 2.64 -5.13 4.16
N GLY A 75 2.07 -4.36 3.22
CA GLY A 75 2.63 -4.22 1.87
C GLY A 75 4.03 -3.62 1.89
N SER A 76 4.23 -2.59 2.70
CA SER A 76 5.54 -1.94 2.84
C SER A 76 6.60 -2.88 3.41
N LEU A 77 6.28 -3.60 4.49
CA LEU A 77 7.20 -4.59 5.08
C LEU A 77 7.59 -5.66 4.07
N VAL A 78 6.62 -6.17 3.30
CA VAL A 78 6.89 -7.18 2.27
C VAL A 78 7.79 -6.61 1.18
N GLY A 79 7.56 -5.37 0.73
CA GLY A 79 8.39 -4.71 -0.28
C GLY A 79 9.82 -4.40 0.18
N LEU A 80 9.99 -4.01 1.45
CA LEU A 80 11.29 -3.66 2.03
C LEU A 80 12.14 -4.87 2.41
N PHE A 81 11.51 -5.92 2.96
CA PHE A 81 12.24 -6.99 3.64
C PHE A 81 12.28 -8.33 2.90
N MET A 82 11.40 -8.56 1.92
CA MET A 82 11.54 -9.75 1.07
C MET A 82 12.72 -9.60 0.10
N GLY A 83 13.30 -10.71 -0.34
CA GLY A 83 14.43 -10.69 -1.28
C GLY A 83 14.10 -10.07 -2.64
N PHE A 84 15.14 -9.69 -3.40
CA PHE A 84 15.04 -8.92 -4.64
C PHE A 84 14.02 -9.45 -5.67
N TYR A 85 13.90 -10.77 -5.84
CA TYR A 85 13.01 -11.38 -6.84
C TYR A 85 11.59 -11.63 -6.34
N THR A 86 11.41 -11.80 -5.03
CA THR A 86 10.12 -12.24 -4.45
C THR A 86 8.98 -11.23 -4.63
N PRO A 87 9.14 -9.93 -4.31
CA PRO A 87 8.12 -8.92 -4.60
C PRO A 87 7.80 -8.79 -6.08
N LEU A 88 8.79 -8.89 -6.97
CA LEU A 88 8.57 -8.82 -8.42
C LEU A 88 7.67 -9.95 -8.92
N ILE A 89 7.97 -11.19 -8.51
CA ILE A 89 7.17 -12.37 -8.88
C ILE A 89 5.76 -12.25 -8.29
N LEU A 90 5.62 -11.79 -7.05
CA LEU A 90 4.31 -11.56 -6.44
C LEU A 90 3.50 -10.51 -7.21
N MET A 91 4.09 -9.35 -7.53
CA MET A 91 3.39 -8.30 -8.29
C MET A 91 2.93 -8.80 -9.66
N ILE A 92 3.82 -9.47 -10.40
CA ILE A 92 3.48 -10.01 -11.73
C ILE A 92 2.42 -11.10 -11.62
N GLY A 93 2.61 -12.04 -10.68
CA GLY A 93 1.69 -13.15 -10.47
C GLY A 93 0.28 -12.69 -10.08
N PHE A 94 0.17 -11.76 -9.14
CA PHE A 94 -1.12 -11.22 -8.72
C PHE A 94 -1.75 -10.29 -9.76
N ALA A 95 -0.96 -9.51 -10.52
CA ALA A 95 -1.49 -8.75 -11.65
C ALA A 95 -2.14 -9.65 -12.71
N ILE A 96 -1.47 -10.77 -13.06
CA ILE A 96 -2.01 -11.76 -14.01
C ILE A 96 -3.22 -12.47 -13.41
N TYR A 97 -3.15 -12.83 -12.13
CA TYR A 97 -4.26 -13.48 -11.44
C TYR A 97 -5.52 -12.59 -11.41
N ASP A 98 -5.39 -11.29 -11.17
CA ASP A 98 -6.54 -10.37 -11.12
C ASP A 98 -7.24 -10.28 -12.49
N ILE A 99 -6.47 -10.20 -13.59
CA ILE A 99 -7.00 -10.29 -14.95
C ILE A 99 -7.77 -11.62 -15.12
N PHE A 100 -7.17 -12.74 -14.72
CA PHE A 100 -7.79 -14.05 -14.89
C PHE A 100 -9.06 -14.21 -14.04
N ALA A 101 -9.05 -13.71 -12.81
CA ALA A 101 -10.17 -13.76 -11.87
C ALA A 101 -11.36 -12.92 -12.36
N VAL A 102 -11.11 -11.75 -12.96
CA VAL A 102 -12.18 -10.90 -13.52
C VAL A 102 -12.81 -11.53 -14.77
N PHE A 103 -12.02 -12.11 -15.68
CA PHE A 103 -12.55 -12.64 -16.94
C PHE A 103 -13.07 -14.09 -16.86
N LYS A 104 -12.57 -14.92 -15.94
CA LYS A 104 -12.91 -16.36 -15.85
C LYS A 104 -13.27 -16.85 -14.44
N GLY A 105 -13.22 -15.99 -13.42
CA GLY A 105 -13.40 -16.39 -12.03
C GLY A 105 -14.86 -16.41 -11.54
N PRO A 106 -15.09 -16.94 -10.32
CA PRO A 106 -16.41 -17.02 -9.65
C PRO A 106 -17.02 -15.65 -9.27
N ILE A 107 -16.26 -14.56 -9.40
CA ILE A 107 -16.66 -13.19 -9.02
C ILE A 107 -17.84 -12.70 -9.87
N LYS A 108 -17.95 -13.11 -11.14
CA LYS A 108 -19.10 -12.76 -11.98
C LYS A 108 -20.43 -13.24 -11.39
N LYS A 109 -20.45 -14.45 -10.80
CA LYS A 109 -21.66 -15.03 -10.20
C LYS A 109 -22.03 -14.35 -8.89
N ILE A 110 -21.04 -13.99 -8.07
CA ILE A 110 -21.25 -13.26 -6.81
C ILE A 110 -21.71 -11.83 -7.11
N SER A 111 -21.12 -11.16 -8.10
CA SER A 111 -21.53 -9.81 -8.53
C SER A 111 -22.97 -9.79 -9.08
N GLU A 112 -23.40 -10.83 -9.80
CA GLU A 112 -24.77 -10.96 -10.30
C GLU A 112 -25.80 -11.23 -9.18
N GLU A 113 -25.42 -11.93 -8.11
CA GLU A 113 -26.28 -12.10 -6.92
C GLU A 113 -26.29 -10.85 -6.03
N LEU A 114 -25.15 -10.19 -5.84
CA LEU A 114 -25.03 -8.99 -5.01
C LEU A 114 -25.72 -7.78 -5.66
N SER A 115 -25.66 -7.63 -6.99
CA SER A 115 -26.33 -6.50 -7.68
C SER A 115 -27.85 -6.54 -7.53
N LYS A 116 -28.44 -7.74 -7.42
CA LYS A 116 -29.87 -7.91 -7.11
C LYS A 116 -30.23 -7.48 -5.68
N VAL A 117 -29.29 -7.59 -4.74
CA VAL A 117 -29.50 -7.19 -3.33
C VAL A 117 -29.26 -5.69 -3.12
N PHE A 118 -28.34 -5.07 -3.88
CA PHE A 118 -27.92 -3.68 -3.70
C PHE A 118 -28.61 -2.64 -4.58
N GLN A 119 -29.63 -3.00 -5.38
CA GLN A 119 -30.42 -2.06 -6.20
C GLN A 119 -31.03 -0.86 -5.43
N ASN A 120 -31.02 -0.87 -4.09
CA ASN A 120 -31.55 0.19 -3.24
C ASN A 120 -30.51 1.10 -2.54
N ARG A 121 -29.21 1.02 -2.86
CA ARG A 121 -28.22 1.96 -2.29
C ARG A 121 -27.62 2.87 -3.36
N GLU A 122 -28.03 4.13 -3.34
CA GLU A 122 -27.60 5.23 -4.23
C GLU A 122 -26.12 5.67 -4.05
N GLU A 123 -25.34 5.02 -3.19
CA GLU A 123 -23.93 5.36 -3.03
C GLU A 123 -23.08 4.61 -4.07
N ARG A 124 -22.84 5.25 -5.21
CA ARG A 124 -21.76 4.88 -6.14
C ARG A 124 -20.40 5.14 -5.47
N ALA A 125 -20.06 4.35 -4.45
CA ALA A 125 -18.76 4.39 -3.80
C ALA A 125 -17.77 3.52 -4.58
N LEU A 126 -16.65 4.09 -4.98
CA LEU A 126 -15.54 3.35 -5.59
C LEU A 126 -14.88 2.49 -4.49
N MET A 127 -15.28 1.23 -4.39
CA MET A 127 -14.70 0.28 -3.45
C MET A 127 -13.36 -0.22 -3.99
N LEU A 128 -12.27 0.41 -3.56
CA LEU A 128 -10.91 -0.10 -3.79
C LEU A 128 -10.67 -1.34 -2.95
N GLY A 129 -10.08 -2.37 -3.55
CA GLY A 129 -9.72 -3.59 -2.85
C GLY A 129 -8.59 -3.32 -1.85
N LEU A 130 -8.69 -3.90 -0.65
CA LEU A 130 -7.58 -3.87 0.31
C LEU A 130 -6.31 -4.53 -0.29
N GLY A 131 -6.49 -5.56 -1.12
CA GLY A 131 -5.38 -6.17 -1.86
C GLY A 131 -4.66 -5.18 -2.77
N ASP A 132 -5.38 -4.26 -3.41
CA ASP A 132 -4.77 -3.28 -4.32
C ASP A 132 -3.81 -2.36 -3.57
N ILE A 133 -4.26 -1.87 -2.42
CA ILE A 133 -3.49 -0.98 -1.55
C ILE A 133 -2.25 -1.70 -1.00
N PHE A 134 -2.36 -2.99 -0.70
CA PHE A 134 -1.21 -3.82 -0.31
C PHE A 134 -0.15 -3.82 -1.41
N PHE A 135 -0.52 -4.13 -2.65
CA PHE A 135 0.43 -4.20 -3.77
C PHE A 135 1.00 -2.83 -4.15
N TYR A 136 0.21 -1.76 -4.06
CA TYR A 136 0.70 -0.40 -4.29
C TYR A 136 1.78 -0.03 -3.27
N SER A 137 1.52 -0.30 -1.98
CA SER A 137 2.46 -0.03 -0.89
C SER A 137 3.73 -0.87 -1.04
N MET A 138 3.58 -2.12 -1.50
CA MET A 138 4.69 -3.04 -1.77
C MET A 138 5.56 -2.56 -2.94
N ALA A 139 4.96 -2.10 -4.04
CA ALA A 139 5.69 -1.62 -5.22
C ALA A 139 6.55 -0.38 -4.91
N VAL A 140 5.98 0.60 -4.20
CA VAL A 140 6.71 1.81 -3.77
C VAL A 140 7.86 1.44 -2.83
N SER A 141 7.59 0.57 -1.87
CA SER A 141 8.58 0.13 -0.89
C SER A 141 9.71 -0.69 -1.52
N TYR A 142 9.40 -1.54 -2.49
CA TYR A 142 10.39 -2.27 -3.27
C TYR A 142 11.33 -1.31 -4.04
N ALA A 143 10.77 -0.30 -4.71
CA ALA A 143 11.56 0.70 -5.42
C ALA A 143 12.48 1.48 -4.49
N LEU A 144 12.01 1.82 -3.28
CA LEU A 144 12.81 2.46 -2.24
C LEU A 144 13.94 1.55 -1.73
N ALA A 145 13.67 0.26 -1.54
CA ALA A 145 14.65 -0.68 -0.99
C ALA A 145 15.78 -1.06 -1.96
N TYR A 146 15.45 -1.20 -3.25
CA TYR A 146 16.35 -1.85 -4.22
C TYR A 146 16.83 -0.96 -5.37
N ILE A 147 16.21 0.20 -5.58
CA ILE A 147 16.54 1.08 -6.71
C ILE A 147 17.07 2.42 -6.18
N ASP A 148 16.18 3.37 -5.95
CA ASP A 148 16.49 4.71 -5.44
C ASP A 148 15.21 5.44 -5.00
N GLU A 149 15.38 6.45 -4.17
CA GLU A 149 14.29 7.24 -3.61
C GLU A 149 13.49 8.01 -4.65
N ILE A 150 14.17 8.54 -5.69
CA ILE A 150 13.51 9.30 -6.75
C ILE A 150 12.62 8.36 -7.57
N THR A 151 13.10 7.17 -7.88
CA THR A 151 12.33 6.11 -8.53
C THR A 151 11.15 5.67 -7.66
N SER A 152 11.31 5.58 -6.33
CA SER A 152 10.18 5.27 -5.45
C SER A 152 9.05 6.31 -5.54
N LEU A 153 9.41 7.59 -5.67
CA LEU A 153 8.46 8.70 -5.85
C LEU A 153 7.80 8.63 -7.23
N ILE A 154 8.58 8.38 -8.30
CA ILE A 154 8.06 8.20 -9.66
C ILE A 154 7.09 7.01 -9.72
N VAL A 155 7.41 5.89 -9.06
CA VAL A 155 6.51 4.73 -8.94
C VAL A 155 5.22 5.11 -8.22
N GLY A 156 5.31 5.89 -7.14
CA GLY A 156 4.12 6.43 -6.45
C GLY A 156 3.22 7.28 -7.36
N ILE A 157 3.82 8.17 -8.15
CA ILE A 157 3.10 8.98 -9.15
C ILE A 157 2.48 8.08 -10.23
N ALA A 158 3.21 7.08 -10.72
CA ALA A 158 2.73 6.16 -11.75
C ALA A 158 1.51 5.36 -11.28
N ILE A 159 1.52 4.89 -10.02
CA ILE A 159 0.37 4.21 -9.41
C ILE A 159 -0.81 5.17 -9.29
N ALA A 160 -0.60 6.39 -8.78
CA ALA A 160 -1.67 7.39 -8.65
C ALA A 160 -2.32 7.70 -10.00
N CYS A 161 -1.51 7.95 -11.04
CA CYS A 161 -1.98 8.11 -12.41
C CYS A 161 -2.75 6.88 -12.91
N GLY A 162 -2.23 5.68 -12.67
CA GLY A 162 -2.89 4.42 -13.04
C GLY A 162 -4.25 4.25 -12.36
N VAL A 163 -4.37 4.57 -11.08
CA VAL A 163 -5.64 4.49 -10.32
C VAL A 163 -6.64 5.49 -10.88
N VAL A 164 -6.22 6.73 -11.17
CA VAL A 164 -7.08 7.75 -11.79
C VAL A 164 -7.54 7.29 -13.18
N LEU A 165 -6.63 6.79 -14.02
CA LEU A 165 -6.97 6.27 -15.34
C LEU A 165 -7.97 5.12 -15.26
N THR A 166 -7.78 4.20 -14.31
CA THR A 166 -8.68 3.06 -14.09
C THR A 166 -10.06 3.55 -13.64
N GLY A 167 -10.12 4.51 -12.72
CA GLY A 167 -11.37 5.14 -12.29
C GLY A 167 -12.11 5.86 -13.41
N VAL A 168 -11.40 6.58 -14.28
CA VAL A 168 -11.98 7.27 -15.46
C VAL A 168 -12.51 6.26 -16.48
N LEU A 169 -11.75 5.19 -16.76
CA LEU A 169 -12.18 4.10 -17.64
C LEU A 169 -13.43 3.41 -17.10
N LEU A 170 -13.47 3.16 -15.79
CA LEU A 170 -14.61 2.52 -15.13
C LEU A 170 -15.84 3.42 -15.15
N ALA A 171 -15.69 4.72 -14.89
CA ALA A 171 -16.77 5.69 -15.00
C ALA A 171 -17.38 5.72 -16.42
N ARG A 172 -16.54 5.68 -17.45
CA ARG A 172 -16.97 5.71 -18.86
C ARG A 172 -17.64 4.42 -19.31
N ILE A 173 -17.12 3.26 -18.90
CA ILE A 173 -17.65 1.94 -19.30
C ILE A 173 -18.96 1.62 -18.56
N VAL A 174 -19.09 2.04 -17.29
CA VAL A 174 -20.34 1.92 -16.52
C VAL A 174 -21.47 2.75 -17.12
N GLU A 175 -21.15 3.86 -17.79
CA GLU A 175 -22.11 4.68 -18.54
C GLU A 175 -22.67 3.95 -19.78
N GLU A 176 -21.91 3.02 -20.35
CA GLU A 176 -22.20 2.39 -21.65
C GLU A 176 -22.69 0.93 -21.53
N ASN A 177 -22.31 0.18 -20.49
CA ASN A 177 -22.69 -1.23 -20.31
C ASN A 177 -22.84 -1.61 -18.82
N GLN A 178 -24.06 -1.93 -18.39
CA GLN A 178 -24.46 -2.06 -16.98
C GLN A 178 -23.79 -3.17 -16.13
N ASN A 179 -22.83 -3.97 -16.62
CA ASN A 179 -22.35 -5.16 -15.89
C ASN A 179 -20.86 -5.49 -16.03
N VAL A 180 -20.00 -4.54 -16.42
CA VAL A 180 -18.56 -4.83 -16.55
C VAL A 180 -17.79 -4.31 -15.33
N SER A 181 -17.43 -5.21 -14.42
CA SER A 181 -16.43 -4.95 -13.39
C SER A 181 -15.04 -4.97 -14.05
N LEU A 182 -14.36 -3.83 -14.12
CA LEU A 182 -12.95 -3.81 -14.56
C LEU A 182 -12.01 -4.19 -13.42
N PRO A 183 -10.93 -4.92 -13.71
CA PRO A 183 -9.90 -5.20 -12.71
C PRO A 183 -9.19 -3.89 -12.35
N ALA A 184 -9.17 -3.56 -11.05
CA ALA A 184 -8.60 -2.30 -10.55
C ALA A 184 -7.07 -2.36 -10.36
N LEU A 185 -6.53 -3.57 -10.20
CA LEU A 185 -5.13 -3.82 -9.90
C LEU A 185 -4.14 -3.74 -11.09
N PRO A 186 -4.45 -4.27 -12.29
CA PRO A 186 -3.42 -4.53 -13.28
C PRO A 186 -2.90 -3.25 -13.96
N ILE A 187 -3.73 -2.24 -14.20
CA ILE A 187 -3.28 -1.01 -14.89
C ILE A 187 -2.29 -0.22 -14.01
N PRO A 188 -2.57 0.08 -12.72
CA PRO A 188 -1.61 0.78 -11.87
C PRO A 188 -0.34 -0.05 -11.62
N LEU A 189 -0.48 -1.36 -11.43
CA LEU A 189 0.64 -2.23 -11.09
C LEU A 189 1.57 -2.49 -12.29
N THR A 190 1.03 -2.57 -13.52
CA THR A 190 1.85 -2.69 -14.74
C THR A 190 2.63 -1.40 -15.02
N LEU A 191 2.02 -0.23 -14.81
CA LEU A 191 2.73 1.05 -14.90
C LEU A 191 3.89 1.12 -13.90
N ALA A 192 3.65 0.73 -12.64
CA ALA A 192 4.69 0.66 -11.62
C ALA A 192 5.83 -0.29 -12.00
N LEU A 193 5.49 -1.51 -12.46
CA LEU A 193 6.46 -2.51 -12.89
C LEU A 193 7.28 -2.06 -14.11
N LEU A 194 6.67 -1.34 -15.06
CA LEU A 194 7.38 -0.79 -16.22
C LEU A 194 8.45 0.22 -15.78
N VAL A 195 8.12 1.15 -14.87
CA VAL A 195 9.10 2.11 -14.33
C VAL A 195 10.24 1.38 -13.64
N ILE A 196 9.91 0.40 -12.78
CA ILE A 196 10.88 -0.44 -12.08
C ILE A 196 11.80 -1.16 -13.08
N PHE A 197 11.24 -1.77 -14.13
CA PHE A 197 12.00 -2.52 -15.12
C PHE A 197 12.93 -1.63 -15.96
N ILE A 198 12.44 -0.47 -16.41
CA ILE A 198 13.25 0.51 -17.16
C ILE A 198 14.45 0.94 -16.31
N LYS A 199 14.23 1.24 -15.03
CA LYS A 199 15.30 1.65 -14.12
C LYS A 199 16.29 0.52 -13.84
N LEU A 200 15.82 -0.70 -13.63
CA LEU A 200 16.68 -1.87 -13.48
C LEU A 200 17.55 -2.14 -14.72
N CYS A 201 17.02 -1.92 -15.92
CA CYS A 201 17.79 -2.00 -17.16
C CYS A 201 18.86 -0.92 -17.24
N MET A 202 18.54 0.33 -16.88
CA MET A 202 19.51 1.43 -16.90
C MET A 202 20.66 1.25 -15.90
N ILE A 203 20.41 0.62 -14.74
CA ILE A 203 21.43 0.43 -13.69
C ILE A 203 22.40 -0.71 -14.04
N ARG A 204 21.95 -1.70 -14.83
CA ARG A 204 22.77 -2.87 -15.23
C ARG A 204 23.62 -2.66 -16.47
N VAL A 205 23.50 -1.51 -17.15
CA VAL A 205 24.35 -1.09 -18.28
C VAL A 205 25.45 -0.17 -17.76
#